data_AF-F2S679-F1
#
_entry.id   AF-F2S679-F1
#
_cell.length_a   1.000
_cell.length_b   1.000
_cell.length_c   1.000
_cell.angle_alpha   90.00
_cell.angle_beta   90.00
_cell.angle_gamma   90.00
#
_symmetry.space_group_name_H-M   'P 1'
#
loop_
_entity.id
_entity.type
_entity.pdbx_description
1 polymer ?
#
loop_
_entity_poly.entity_id
_entity_poly.type
_entity_poly.pdbx_seq_one_letter_code
_entity_poly.pdbx_strand_id
1 'polypeptide(L)'
;MADSEPSINIPSLLTFAVVSFFVFRWFFSSRSASQDDSNAHGGRNRAQAVDPVQLDHLAQMFPQLTRRELMWDLQRNGGSVAATTERILTGRGLETPPPTFQPQIPAASTPTVESTSTATEQIAKQVSTNLIARYNLQSKIDNESTEGFGTGTVSSDSTILRQGSAWSRDKEERQRLMQKRRDDMILTARRKMLEKDRAVKQEQQQ
;
A
#
# COMPACT_ATOMS: atom_id res chain seq x y z
N MET A 1 45.76 -36.98 37.68
CA MET A 1 44.48 -36.45 37.16
C MET A 1 44.25 -37.12 35.81
N ALA A 2 43.09 -37.72 35.58
CA ALA A 2 42.79 -38.40 34.33
C ALA A 2 42.27 -37.37 33.32
N ASP A 3 43.08 -37.08 32.31
CA ASP A 3 42.69 -36.27 31.17
C ASP A 3 41.65 -37.06 30.37
N SER A 4 40.41 -36.61 30.43
CA SER A 4 39.31 -37.14 29.64
C SER A 4 39.47 -36.58 28.23
N GLU A 5 40.22 -37.30 27.40
CA GLU A 5 40.24 -37.09 25.95
C GLU A 5 38.79 -37.04 25.45
N PRO A 6 38.29 -35.88 24.96
CA PRO A 6 36.94 -35.77 24.47
C PRO A 6 36.87 -36.54 23.15
N SER A 7 36.38 -37.78 23.19
CA SER A 7 36.13 -38.58 22.00
C SER A 7 35.12 -37.84 21.12
N ILE A 8 35.63 -37.20 20.08
CA ILE A 8 34.84 -36.44 19.12
C ILE A 8 34.01 -37.45 18.32
N ASN A 9 32.75 -37.58 18.74
CA ASN A 9 31.78 -38.45 18.10
C ASN A 9 31.37 -37.80 16.78
N ILE A 10 32.07 -38.17 15.70
CA ILE A 10 31.78 -37.72 14.33
C ILE A 10 30.26 -37.81 13.99
N PRO A 11 29.52 -38.86 14.41
CA PRO A 11 28.07 -38.91 14.19
C PRO A 11 27.28 -37.81 14.90
N SER A 12 27.65 -37.41 16.13
CA SER A 12 26.95 -36.35 16.85
C SER A 12 27.29 -34.95 16.32
N LEU A 13 28.51 -34.76 15.78
CA LEU A 13 28.85 -33.55 15.03
C LEU A 13 28.00 -33.40 13.78
N LEU A 14 27.75 -34.49 13.06
CA LEU A 14 26.92 -34.49 11.86
C LEU A 14 25.45 -34.15 12.20
N THR A 15 24.90 -34.71 13.28
CA THR A 15 23.54 -34.37 13.71
C THR A 15 23.44 -32.90 14.15
N PHE A 16 24.40 -32.40 14.92
CA PHE A 16 24.45 -30.97 15.28
C PHE A 16 24.59 -30.06 14.06
N ALA A 17 25.37 -30.44 13.05
CA ALA A 17 25.53 -29.67 11.81
C ALA A 17 24.23 -29.63 10.99
N VAL A 18 23.50 -30.75 10.90
CA VAL A 18 22.21 -30.79 10.17
C VAL A 18 21.15 -29.98 10.91
N VAL A 19 21.06 -30.12 12.24
CA VAL A 19 20.10 -29.36 13.06
C VAL A 19 20.41 -27.86 12.99
N SER A 20 21.68 -27.46 13.12
CA SER A 20 22.06 -26.05 13.02
C SER A 20 21.80 -25.49 11.62
N PHE A 21 22.04 -26.27 10.56
CA PHE A 21 21.70 -25.88 9.19
C PHE A 21 20.21 -25.66 9.01
N PHE A 22 19.34 -26.53 9.57
CA PHE A 22 17.89 -26.34 9.48
C PHE A 22 17.40 -25.15 10.30
N VAL A 23 17.96 -24.90 11.49
CA VAL A 23 17.63 -23.72 12.30
C VAL A 23 18.10 -22.44 11.58
N PHE A 24 19.32 -22.43 11.05
CA PHE A 24 19.86 -21.29 10.30
C PHE A 24 19.08 -21.07 9.01
N ARG A 25 18.77 -22.13 8.26
CA ARG A 25 17.90 -22.08 7.09
C ARG A 25 16.51 -21.58 7.47
N TRP A 26 15.91 -22.00 8.57
CA TRP A 26 14.58 -21.54 8.98
C TRP A 26 14.59 -20.07 9.43
N PHE A 27 15.63 -19.65 10.15
CA PHE A 27 15.77 -18.28 10.65
C PHE A 27 16.21 -17.28 9.57
N PHE A 28 16.94 -17.75 8.54
CA PHE A 28 17.27 -16.95 7.36
C PHE A 28 16.18 -17.05 6.28
N SER A 29 15.48 -18.18 6.15
CA SER A 29 14.33 -18.35 5.24
C SER A 29 13.12 -17.55 5.69
N SER A 30 12.88 -17.42 7.00
CA SER A 30 11.87 -16.47 7.51
C SER A 30 12.20 -15.00 7.22
N ARG A 31 13.47 -14.67 6.93
CA ARG A 31 13.91 -13.34 6.47
C ARG A 31 14.03 -13.24 4.94
N SER A 32 14.26 -14.36 4.25
CA SER A 32 14.33 -14.44 2.79
C SER A 32 12.99 -14.81 2.13
N ALA A 33 11.94 -15.11 2.89
CA ALA A 33 10.54 -15.21 2.42
C ALA A 33 9.95 -13.86 1.98
N SER A 34 10.80 -12.91 1.59
CA SER A 34 10.43 -11.64 0.94
C SER A 34 11.08 -11.47 -0.43
N GLN A 35 11.78 -12.48 -0.97
CA GLN A 35 12.34 -12.43 -2.32
C GLN A 35 12.40 -13.85 -2.90
N ASP A 36 11.73 -14.07 -4.03
CA ASP A 36 11.66 -15.32 -4.81
C ASP A 36 10.80 -16.47 -4.25
N ASP A 37 9.49 -16.33 -4.43
CA ASP A 37 8.64 -17.46 -4.86
C ASP A 37 7.48 -16.89 -5.69
N SER A 38 7.81 -16.41 -6.89
CA SER A 38 6.86 -16.09 -7.95
C SER A 38 6.61 -17.31 -8.83
N ASN A 39 6.45 -18.50 -8.24
CA ASN A 39 5.80 -19.58 -8.97
C ASN A 39 5.09 -20.57 -8.03
N ALA A 40 3.78 -20.32 -7.96
CA ALA A 40 2.76 -21.34 -8.10
C ALA A 40 2.06 -21.89 -6.84
N HIS A 41 0.73 -21.96 -7.02
CA HIS A 41 -0.25 -22.81 -6.33
C HIS A 41 -0.86 -22.28 -5.02
N GLY A 42 -1.93 -21.50 -5.22
CA GLY A 42 -3.21 -21.86 -4.61
C GLY A 42 -3.52 -21.21 -3.27
N GLY A 43 -4.53 -20.35 -3.27
CA GLY A 43 -5.25 -20.03 -2.04
C GLY A 43 -5.52 -18.55 -1.82
N ARG A 44 -6.46 -18.03 -2.63
CA ARG A 44 -7.46 -16.99 -2.33
C ARG A 44 -7.61 -16.09 -3.55
N ASN A 45 -8.57 -16.43 -4.41
CA ASN A 45 -9.25 -15.50 -5.30
C ASN A 45 -10.00 -14.44 -4.47
N ARG A 46 -9.30 -13.69 -3.61
CA ARG A 46 -9.75 -12.34 -3.30
C ARG A 46 -9.56 -11.61 -4.61
N ALA A 47 -10.67 -11.35 -5.31
CA ALA A 47 -10.71 -10.40 -6.40
C ALA A 47 -9.98 -9.14 -5.90
N GLN A 48 -8.70 -9.03 -6.26
CA GLN A 48 -7.92 -7.86 -5.89
C GLN A 48 -8.64 -6.71 -6.55
N ALA A 49 -9.07 -5.74 -5.74
CA ALA A 49 -9.82 -4.60 -6.23
C ALA A 49 -9.00 -3.97 -7.35
N VAL A 50 -9.56 -3.97 -8.55
CA VAL A 50 -8.93 -3.39 -9.73
C VAL A 50 -8.87 -1.89 -9.52
N ASP A 51 -7.66 -1.32 -9.55
CA ASP A 51 -7.46 0.12 -9.45
C ASP A 51 -8.06 0.83 -10.67
N PRO A 52 -9.04 1.73 -10.49
CA PRO A 52 -9.69 2.42 -11.59
C PRO A 52 -8.72 3.29 -12.41
N VAL A 53 -7.66 3.81 -11.80
CA VAL A 53 -6.67 4.65 -12.50
C VAL A 53 -5.90 3.84 -13.55
N GLN A 54 -5.59 2.58 -13.23
CA GLN A 54 -4.90 1.67 -14.12
C GLN A 54 -5.78 1.24 -15.30
N LEU A 55 -7.07 1.05 -15.02
CA LEU A 55 -8.07 0.77 -16.03
C LEU A 55 -8.20 1.94 -17.03
N ASP A 56 -8.23 3.19 -16.54
CA ASP A 56 -8.32 4.38 -17.39
C ASP A 56 -7.09 4.52 -18.31
N HIS A 57 -5.89 4.24 -17.79
CA HIS A 57 -4.69 4.25 -18.60
C HIS A 57 -4.72 3.19 -19.72
N LEU A 58 -5.17 1.97 -19.41
CA LEU A 58 -5.33 0.91 -20.41
C LEU A 58 -6.41 1.26 -21.45
N ALA A 59 -7.52 1.85 -21.01
CA ALA A 59 -8.59 2.30 -21.90
C ALA A 59 -8.10 3.39 -22.87
N GLN A 60 -7.17 4.24 -22.44
CA GLN A 60 -6.57 5.27 -23.30
C GLN A 60 -5.59 4.70 -24.33
N MET A 61 -4.81 3.67 -23.97
CA MET A 61 -3.88 3.00 -24.89
C MET A 61 -4.59 2.07 -25.88
N PHE A 62 -5.68 1.43 -25.45
CA PHE A 62 -6.41 0.44 -26.24
C PHE A 62 -7.90 0.80 -26.32
N PRO A 63 -8.27 1.86 -27.06
CA PRO A 63 -9.66 2.29 -27.20
C PRO A 63 -10.56 1.24 -27.89
N GLN A 64 -9.97 0.27 -28.59
CA GLN A 64 -10.67 -0.86 -29.20
C GLN A 64 -11.12 -1.94 -28.21
N LEU A 65 -10.57 -1.96 -26.99
CA LEU A 65 -10.92 -2.94 -25.96
C LEU A 65 -11.95 -2.35 -25.00
N THR A 66 -12.91 -3.17 -24.59
CA THR A 66 -13.90 -2.71 -23.61
C THR A 66 -13.28 -2.65 -22.22
N ARG A 67 -13.69 -1.64 -21.42
CA ARG A 67 -13.28 -1.54 -20.00
C ARG A 67 -13.59 -2.82 -19.21
N ARG A 68 -14.63 -3.56 -19.59
CA ARG A 68 -15.02 -4.82 -18.95
C ARG A 68 -13.99 -5.92 -19.18
N GLU A 69 -13.51 -6.07 -20.41
CA GLU A 69 -12.46 -7.03 -20.77
C GLU A 69 -11.16 -6.69 -20.04
N LEU A 70 -10.75 -5.42 -20.09
CA LEU A 70 -9.54 -4.95 -19.43
C LEU A 70 -9.55 -5.26 -17.93
N MET A 71 -10.67 -5.00 -17.27
CA MET A 71 -10.82 -5.28 -15.83
C MET A 71 -10.80 -6.77 -15.52
N TRP A 72 -11.39 -7.60 -16.38
CA TRP A 72 -11.35 -9.05 -16.24
C TRP A 72 -9.92 -9.58 -16.34
N ASP A 73 -9.16 -9.12 -17.33
CA ASP A 73 -7.76 -9.50 -17.49
C ASP A 73 -6.89 -8.97 -16.34
N LEU A 74 -7.13 -7.72 -15.89
CA LEU A 74 -6.43 -7.14 -14.76
C LEU A 74 -6.69 -7.92 -13.47
N GLN A 75 -7.94 -8.32 -13.22
CA GLN A 75 -8.29 -9.12 -12.05
C GLN A 75 -7.58 -10.49 -12.06
N ARG A 76 -7.43 -11.09 -13.24
CA ARG A 76 -6.74 -12.40 -13.41
C ARG A 76 -5.22 -12.28 -13.34
N ASN A 77 -4.67 -11.18 -13.84
CA ASN A 77 -3.23 -10.92 -13.88
C ASN A 77 -2.73 -10.17 -12.64
N GLY A 78 -3.50 -10.18 -11.54
CA GLY A 78 -3.08 -9.63 -10.26
C GLY A 78 -2.96 -8.10 -10.23
N GLY A 79 -3.70 -7.38 -11.07
CA GLY A 79 -3.66 -5.91 -11.14
C GLY A 79 -2.51 -5.37 -11.98
N SER A 80 -1.81 -6.18 -12.78
CA SER A 80 -0.65 -5.71 -13.55
C SER A 80 -1.04 -5.12 -14.91
N VAL A 81 -0.87 -3.80 -15.05
CA VAL A 81 -1.00 -3.10 -16.34
C VAL A 81 0.02 -3.60 -17.35
N ALA A 82 1.28 -3.78 -16.93
CA ALA A 82 2.36 -4.23 -17.81
C ALA A 82 2.09 -5.63 -18.40
N ALA A 83 1.63 -6.56 -17.57
CA ALA A 83 1.30 -7.91 -18.03
C ALA A 83 0.13 -7.90 -19.03
N THR A 84 -0.84 -7.02 -18.81
CA THR A 84 -2.00 -6.84 -19.69
C THR A 84 -1.59 -6.19 -21.01
N THR A 85 -0.75 -5.15 -20.98
CA THR A 85 -0.22 -4.51 -22.20
C THR A 85 0.59 -5.48 -23.04
N GLU A 86 1.47 -6.28 -22.43
CA GLU A 86 2.28 -7.25 -23.16
C GLU A 86 1.42 -8.34 -23.79
N ARG A 87 0.39 -8.82 -23.09
CA ARG A 87 -0.56 -9.81 -23.63
C ARG A 87 -1.34 -9.28 -24.83
N ILE A 88 -1.76 -8.01 -24.78
CA ILE A 88 -2.44 -7.36 -25.89
C ILE A 88 -1.50 -7.22 -27.09
N LEU A 89 -0.28 -6.75 -26.86
CA LEU A 89 0.71 -6.51 -27.91
C LEU A 89 1.25 -7.80 -28.54
N THR A 90 1.31 -8.90 -27.78
CA THR A 90 1.70 -10.22 -28.29
C THR A 90 0.59 -10.90 -29.11
N GLY A 91 -0.55 -10.23 -29.31
CA GLY A 91 -1.64 -10.70 -30.16
C GLY A 91 -2.51 -11.79 -29.55
N ARG A 92 -2.30 -12.11 -28.25
CA ARG A 92 -3.09 -13.15 -27.55
C ARG A 92 -4.49 -12.69 -27.14
N GLY A 93 -4.90 -11.47 -27.52
CA GLY A 93 -6.22 -10.91 -27.21
C GLY A 93 -6.55 -10.87 -25.71
N LEU A 94 -7.69 -10.27 -25.36
CA LEU A 94 -8.25 -10.44 -24.02
C LEU A 94 -9.29 -11.54 -24.04
N GLU A 95 -9.33 -12.32 -22.96
CA GLU A 95 -10.36 -13.33 -22.79
C GLU A 95 -11.71 -12.65 -22.54
N THR A 96 -12.74 -13.06 -23.28
CA THR A 96 -14.08 -12.50 -23.14
C THR A 96 -14.60 -12.78 -21.72
N PRO A 97 -14.94 -11.74 -20.94
CA PRO A 97 -15.41 -11.93 -19.57
C PRO A 97 -16.73 -12.71 -19.58
N PRO A 98 -16.91 -13.68 -18.67
CA PRO A 98 -18.18 -14.41 -18.56
C PRO A 98 -19.33 -13.43 -18.25
N PRO A 99 -20.56 -13.72 -18.70
CA PRO A 99 -21.70 -12.82 -18.49
C PRO A 99 -22.01 -12.56 -17.00
N THR A 100 -21.59 -13.49 -16.12
CA THR A 100 -21.68 -13.37 -14.66
C THR A 100 -20.66 -12.39 -14.05
N PHE A 101 -19.66 -11.95 -14.81
CA PHE A 101 -18.72 -10.94 -14.34
C PHE A 101 -19.42 -9.59 -14.28
N GLN A 102 -19.80 -9.19 -13.06
CA GLN A 102 -20.31 -7.86 -12.73
C GLN A 102 -19.19 -7.06 -12.06
N PRO A 103 -18.60 -6.11 -12.80
CA PRO A 103 -17.69 -5.14 -12.23
C PRO A 103 -18.28 -4.47 -10.99
N GLN A 104 -17.68 -4.68 -9.83
CA GLN A 104 -17.91 -3.81 -8.68
C GLN A 104 -17.15 -2.51 -8.96
N ILE A 105 -17.71 -1.64 -9.81
CA ILE A 105 -17.22 -0.27 -9.93
C ILE A 105 -17.64 0.40 -8.61
N PRO A 106 -16.72 0.81 -7.73
CA PRO A 106 -17.12 1.62 -6.59
C PRO A 106 -17.75 2.89 -7.16
N ALA A 107 -19.07 2.99 -7.03
CA ALA A 107 -19.82 4.16 -7.46
C ALA A 107 -19.17 5.37 -6.79
N ALA A 108 -18.75 6.34 -7.61
CA ALA A 108 -18.43 7.66 -7.09
C ALA A 108 -19.62 8.13 -6.27
N SER A 109 -19.40 8.40 -4.99
CA SER A 109 -20.42 8.71 -3.99
C SER A 109 -21.25 9.93 -4.40
N THR A 110 -22.35 9.70 -5.12
CA THR A 110 -23.47 10.64 -5.18
C THR A 110 -24.34 10.38 -3.94
N PRO A 111 -24.61 11.39 -3.09
CA PRO A 111 -25.39 11.18 -1.88
C PRO A 111 -26.87 11.05 -2.28
N THR A 112 -27.40 9.84 -2.30
CA THR A 112 -28.85 9.63 -2.25
C THR A 112 -29.14 8.41 -1.38
N VAL A 113 -29.95 8.69 -0.38
CA VAL A 113 -30.56 7.79 0.61
C VAL A 113 -31.22 6.57 -0.04
N GLU A 114 -30.92 5.37 0.45
CA GLU A 114 -31.89 4.44 1.04
C GLU A 114 -31.24 3.09 1.43
N SER A 115 -31.72 2.58 2.55
CA SER A 115 -31.25 1.45 3.34
C SER A 115 -31.49 0.10 2.66
N THR A 116 -30.54 -0.84 2.75
CA THR A 116 -30.80 -2.23 3.15
C THR A 116 -29.50 -2.90 3.61
N SER A 117 -29.61 -3.58 4.74
CA SER A 117 -28.57 -4.01 5.65
C SER A 117 -27.90 -5.32 5.23
N THR A 118 -26.56 -5.34 5.24
CA THR A 118 -25.79 -6.51 5.68
C THR A 118 -24.69 -6.04 6.63
N ALA A 119 -24.99 -6.17 7.92
CA ALA A 119 -24.00 -6.31 8.99
C ALA A 119 -22.98 -7.38 8.54
N THR A 120 -21.66 -7.15 8.60
CA THR A 120 -20.89 -7.25 9.84
C THR A 120 -19.46 -6.76 9.53
N GLU A 121 -19.19 -5.45 9.58
CA GLU A 121 -17.80 -4.93 9.66
C GLU A 121 -17.74 -3.45 10.11
N GLN A 122 -18.76 -2.97 10.82
CA GLN A 122 -18.82 -1.58 11.31
C GLN A 122 -18.36 -1.41 12.77
N ILE A 123 -17.72 -2.41 13.39
CA ILE A 123 -17.21 -2.36 14.78
C ILE A 123 -15.69 -2.13 14.82
N ALA A 124 -15.17 -1.25 13.98
CA ALA A 124 -13.85 -0.62 14.19
C ALA A 124 -13.84 0.86 13.79
N LYS A 125 -15.03 1.47 13.66
CA LYS A 125 -15.21 2.90 13.36
C LYS A 125 -15.41 3.77 14.60
N GLN A 126 -15.23 3.22 15.81
CA GLN A 126 -15.16 4.02 17.04
C GLN A 126 -13.76 3.88 17.63
N VAL A 127 -13.13 5.03 17.90
CA VAL A 127 -11.77 5.17 18.46
C VAL A 127 -10.63 4.91 17.47
N SER A 128 -10.66 5.53 16.28
CA SER A 128 -9.39 5.88 15.65
C SER A 128 -8.68 6.89 16.56
N THR A 129 -7.77 6.41 17.40
CA THR A 129 -6.75 7.21 18.07
C THR A 129 -6.21 8.23 17.06
N ASN A 130 -6.20 9.51 17.43
CA ASN A 130 -5.71 10.63 16.62
C ASN A 130 -4.54 10.20 15.71
N LEU A 131 -4.60 10.46 14.40
CA LEU A 131 -3.51 10.10 13.46
C LEU A 131 -2.15 10.62 13.94
N ILE A 132 -2.18 11.79 14.59
CA ILE A 132 -1.03 12.40 15.27
C ILE A 132 -0.44 11.46 16.33
N ALA A 133 -1.27 10.86 17.18
CA ALA A 133 -0.84 9.92 18.20
C ALA A 133 -0.40 8.58 17.59
N ARG A 134 -1.11 8.08 16.58
CA ARG A 134 -0.77 6.82 15.89
C ARG A 134 0.63 6.86 15.26
N TYR A 135 1.00 8.01 14.71
CA TYR A 135 2.29 8.22 14.05
C TYR A 135 3.30 9.00 14.91
N ASN A 136 3.02 9.20 16.21
CA ASN A 136 3.87 9.94 17.14
C ASN A 136 4.31 11.33 16.62
N LEU A 137 3.41 12.03 15.91
CA LEU A 137 3.65 13.35 15.32
C LEU A 137 3.54 14.49 16.35
N GLN A 138 3.36 14.19 17.65
CA GLN A 138 3.27 15.20 18.72
C GLN A 138 4.51 16.09 18.79
N SER A 139 5.71 15.54 18.69
CA SER A 139 6.92 16.36 18.72
C SER A 139 7.00 17.33 17.54
N LYS A 140 6.57 16.92 16.34
CA LYS A 140 6.56 17.78 15.14
C LYS A 140 5.58 18.94 15.27
N ILE A 141 4.43 18.74 15.93
CA ILE A 141 3.44 19.80 16.14
C ILE A 141 3.90 20.79 17.21
N ASP A 142 4.60 20.33 18.24
CA ASP A 142 5.11 21.20 19.31
C ASP A 142 6.20 22.13 18.74
N ASN A 143 7.10 21.59 17.91
CA ASN A 143 8.09 22.38 17.17
C ASN A 143 7.45 23.38 16.20
N GLU A 144 6.38 22.99 15.49
CA GLU A 144 5.65 23.89 14.59
C GLU A 144 4.91 25.01 15.36
N SER A 145 4.41 24.72 16.56
CA SER A 145 3.71 25.72 17.38
C SER A 145 4.64 26.76 18.01
N THR A 146 5.90 26.41 18.24
CA THR A 146 6.94 27.34 18.74
C THR A 146 7.41 28.33 17.66
N GLU A 147 7.36 27.93 16.38
CA GLU A 147 7.67 28.79 15.22
C GLU A 147 6.42 29.58 14.72
N GLY A 148 5.55 29.97 15.65
CA GLY A 148 4.21 30.47 15.35
C GLY A 148 4.16 31.72 14.46
N PHE A 149 3.16 31.71 13.57
CA PHE A 149 2.49 32.91 13.06
C PHE A 149 3.31 33.82 12.13
N GLY A 150 3.74 33.27 10.99
CA GLY A 150 4.24 34.03 9.85
C GLY A 150 3.52 33.61 8.57
N THR A 151 2.67 34.48 8.04
CA THR A 151 2.17 34.42 6.67
C THR A 151 3.31 34.15 5.68
N GLY A 152 3.08 33.25 4.74
CA GLY A 152 3.78 33.28 3.46
C GLY A 152 4.98 32.34 3.36
N THR A 153 4.68 31.08 3.06
CA THR A 153 5.16 30.40 1.86
C THR A 153 4.48 29.04 1.92
N VAL A 154 3.38 28.83 1.18
CA VAL A 154 3.50 28.20 -0.14
C VAL A 154 4.97 28.15 -0.55
N SER A 155 5.75 27.28 0.08
CA SER A 155 7.04 26.91 -0.46
C SER A 155 6.66 26.23 -1.76
N SER A 156 6.75 27.05 -2.80
CA SER A 156 6.70 26.75 -4.21
C SER A 156 7.68 25.62 -4.47
N ASP A 157 7.24 24.44 -4.08
CA ASP A 157 7.81 23.16 -4.43
C ASP A 157 6.88 22.41 -5.39
N SER A 158 5.96 23.15 -6.01
CA SER A 158 5.34 22.77 -7.29
C SER A 158 6.39 22.54 -8.38
N THR A 159 7.65 22.93 -8.16
CA THR A 159 8.80 22.62 -9.04
C THR A 159 9.49 21.29 -8.70
N ILE A 160 9.46 20.78 -7.46
CA ILE A 160 9.96 19.41 -7.14
C ILE A 160 8.88 18.34 -7.29
N LEU A 161 7.58 18.70 -7.32
CA LEU A 161 6.53 17.77 -7.77
C LEU A 161 6.77 17.25 -9.20
N ARG A 162 7.61 17.91 -9.99
CA ARG A 162 8.03 17.49 -11.33
C ARG A 162 9.38 16.80 -11.43
N GLN A 163 10.23 16.82 -10.40
CA GLN A 163 11.60 16.30 -10.50
C GLN A 163 11.97 15.15 -9.54
N GLY A 164 11.07 14.72 -8.65
CA GLY A 164 11.40 13.68 -7.67
C GLY A 164 10.41 12.54 -7.49
N SER A 165 9.43 12.36 -8.39
CA SER A 165 8.50 11.22 -8.32
C SER A 165 9.07 9.94 -8.95
N ALA A 166 10.38 9.72 -8.82
CA ALA A 166 10.95 8.39 -9.00
C ALA A 166 10.89 7.70 -7.64
N TRP A 167 10.05 6.67 -7.50
CA TRP A 167 10.20 5.77 -6.36
C TRP A 167 11.63 5.26 -6.36
N SER A 168 12.43 5.59 -5.33
CA SER A 168 13.81 5.09 -5.24
C SER A 168 13.82 3.58 -5.43
N ARG A 169 14.85 3.07 -6.15
CA ARG A 169 15.06 1.62 -6.32
C ARG A 169 15.41 0.96 -5.00
N ASP A 170 15.93 1.73 -4.05
CA ASP A 170 16.22 1.28 -2.70
C ASP A 170 14.95 1.25 -1.85
N LYS A 171 14.64 0.06 -1.32
CA LYS A 171 13.44 -0.20 -0.51
C LYS A 171 13.39 0.71 0.71
N GLU A 172 14.53 0.92 1.37
CA GLU A 172 14.60 1.69 2.61
C GLU A 172 14.35 3.18 2.36
N GLU A 173 14.97 3.75 1.32
CA GLU A 173 14.74 5.14 0.91
C GLU A 173 13.29 5.37 0.49
N ARG A 174 12.70 4.42 -0.25
CA ARG A 174 11.29 4.50 -0.65
C ARG A 174 10.36 4.48 0.55
N GLN A 175 10.62 3.62 1.53
CA GLN A 175 9.84 3.56 2.77
C GLN A 175 9.93 4.87 3.54
N ARG A 176 11.14 5.43 3.69
CA ARG A 176 11.36 6.73 4.34
C ARG A 176 10.64 7.86 3.61
N LEU A 177 10.72 7.92 2.29
CA LEU A 177 10.04 8.94 1.48
C LEU A 177 8.52 8.84 1.59
N MET A 178 7.97 7.62 1.54
CA MET A 178 6.54 7.42 1.73
C MET A 178 6.09 7.80 3.14
N GLN A 179 6.87 7.46 4.16
CA GLN A 179 6.57 7.85 5.54
C GLN A 179 6.56 9.38 5.67
N LYS A 180 7.58 10.06 5.13
CA LYS A 180 7.65 11.53 5.09
C LYS A 180 6.42 12.15 4.42
N ARG A 181 6.03 11.67 3.23
CA ARG A 181 4.84 12.16 2.52
C ARG A 181 3.54 11.97 3.32
N ARG A 182 3.41 10.85 4.03
CA ARG A 182 2.24 10.60 4.90
C ARG A 182 2.22 11.58 6.07
N ASP A 183 3.35 11.76 6.75
CA ASP A 183 3.48 12.66 7.88
C ASP A 183 3.16 14.12 7.47
N ASP A 184 3.72 14.57 6.34
CA ASP A 184 3.48 15.90 5.78
C ASP A 184 1.99 16.10 5.41
N MET A 185 1.34 15.09 4.83
CA MET A 185 -0.09 15.13 4.53
C MET A 185 -0.95 15.23 5.79
N ILE A 186 -0.58 14.53 6.87
CA ILE A 186 -1.33 14.59 8.14
C ILE A 186 -1.22 15.99 8.76
N LEU A 187 -0.02 16.59 8.74
CA LEU A 187 0.20 17.93 9.27
C LEU A 187 -0.55 19.00 8.45
N THR A 188 -0.47 18.94 7.11
CA THR A 188 -1.18 19.88 6.23
C THR A 188 -2.70 19.74 6.35
N ALA A 189 -3.23 18.52 6.46
CA ALA A 189 -4.65 18.30 6.71
C ALA A 189 -5.12 18.93 8.02
N ARG A 190 -4.32 18.83 9.09
CA ARG A 190 -4.62 19.47 10.38
C ARG A 190 -4.65 20.99 10.26
N ARG A 191 -3.65 21.61 9.61
CA ARG A 191 -3.63 23.07 9.39
C ARG A 191 -4.89 23.53 8.68
N LYS A 192 -5.26 22.84 7.59
CA LYS A 192 -6.47 23.12 6.81
C LYS A 192 -7.76 22.94 7.63
N MET A 193 -7.81 21.97 8.54
CA MET A 193 -8.96 21.81 9.45
C MET A 193 -9.06 22.99 10.41
N LEU A 194 -7.96 23.37 11.07
CA LEU A 194 -7.95 24.47 12.05
C LEU A 194 -8.34 25.81 11.42
N GLU A 195 -7.91 26.07 10.17
CA GLU A 195 -8.32 27.25 9.40
C GLU A 195 -9.82 27.27 9.13
N LYS A 196 -10.40 26.13 8.74
CA LYS A 196 -11.84 25.99 8.51
C LYS A 196 -12.64 26.17 9.80
N ASP A 197 -12.20 25.58 10.91
CA ASP A 197 -12.87 25.72 12.20
C ASP A 197 -12.89 27.18 12.67
N ARG A 198 -11.80 27.92 12.41
CA ARG A 198 -11.73 29.37 12.67
C ARG A 198 -12.70 30.15 11.79
N ALA A 199 -12.77 29.84 10.50
CA ALA A 199 -13.69 30.49 9.56
C ALA A 199 -15.16 30.26 9.95
N VAL A 200 -15.55 29.02 10.24
CA VAL A 200 -16.92 28.68 10.69
C VAL A 200 -17.28 29.40 11.99
N LYS A 201 -16.34 29.53 12.93
CA LYS A 201 -16.56 30.25 14.19
C LYS A 201 -16.72 31.77 13.99
N GLN A 202 -16.13 32.34 12.93
CA GLN A 202 -16.30 33.74 12.56
C GLN A 202 -17.64 33.98 11.85
N GLU A 203 -18.10 33.03 11.03
CA GLU A 203 -19.42 33.09 10.39
C GLU A 203 -20.58 32.99 11.39
N GLN A 204 -20.43 32.26 12.49
CA GLN A 204 -21.47 32.17 13.54
C GLN A 204 -21.55 33.40 14.46
N GLN A 205 -20.62 34.35 14.37
CA GLN A 205 -20.61 35.58 15.19
C GLN A 205 -21.06 36.82 14.43
N GLN A 206 -21.46 36.68 13.17
CA GLN A 206 -22.14 37.70 12.36
C GLN A 206 -23.62 37.37 12.25
#